data_AF-A0A9W5N229-F1
#
_entry.id   AF-A0A9W5N229-F1
#
_cell.length_a   1.000
_cell.length_b   1.000
_cell.length_c   1.000
_cell.angle_alpha   90.00
_cell.angle_beta   90.00
_cell.angle_gamma   90.00
#
_symmetry.space_group_name_H-M   'P 1'
#
loop_
_entity.id
_entity.type
_entity.pdbx_description
1 polymer ?
#
loop_
_entity_poly.entity_id
_entity_poly.type
_entity_poly.pdbx_seq_one_letter_code
_entity_poly.pdbx_strand_id
1 'polypeptide(L)'
;MKKIPVLMLAVLLAACGGKSDTAASQADTGLPPKPSFKVKFIDSTVTQGLPLGKASEDKTNDGKKRLSYAIEGMDAQNVLEVIGNRPEDLEVVSGRCMQTDGQGGKIGWTRDGRCRALFAKLVANVADDADKLTDYLVVHAGLLPYQAGRSGYAAVQNGRYILELDSDGLFFFRRRNI
;
A
#
# COMPACT_ATOMS: atom_id res chain seq x y z
N MET A 1 69.10 24.99 23.30
CA MET A 1 68.89 24.02 24.40
C MET A 1 67.72 24.46 25.27
N LYS A 2 66.60 23.72 25.22
CA LYS A 2 65.62 23.55 26.33
C LYS A 2 64.76 22.34 25.97
N LYS A 3 64.54 21.45 26.93
CA LYS A 3 64.09 20.05 26.78
C LYS A 3 62.65 19.87 27.28
N ILE A 4 61.84 19.11 26.50
CA ILE A 4 60.89 18.02 26.89
C ILE A 4 59.56 18.46 27.58
N PRO A 5 58.40 17.71 27.56
CA PRO A 5 58.01 16.41 26.94
C PRO A 5 56.65 16.34 26.17
N VAL A 6 56.54 15.25 25.37
CA VAL A 6 55.44 14.25 25.20
C VAL A 6 53.96 14.66 25.47
N LEU A 7 53.11 14.48 24.45
CA LEU A 7 51.80 13.85 24.62
C LEU A 7 51.40 13.07 23.35
N MET A 8 51.19 11.77 23.51
CA MET A 8 50.50 10.91 22.53
C MET A 8 49.06 11.39 22.34
N LEU A 9 48.52 11.30 21.11
CA LEU A 9 47.14 10.87 20.91
C LEU A 9 46.98 10.28 19.51
N ALA A 10 46.95 8.95 19.44
CA ALA A 10 46.41 8.23 18.30
C ALA A 10 44.89 8.39 18.31
N VAL A 11 44.33 8.94 17.23
CA VAL A 11 42.88 8.89 16.98
C VAL A 11 42.67 8.09 15.71
N LEU A 12 42.36 6.81 15.91
CA LEU A 12 41.66 5.97 14.94
C LEU A 12 40.17 6.37 14.97
N LEU A 13 39.65 6.91 13.87
CA LEU A 13 38.24 6.77 13.49
C LEU A 13 38.25 6.41 12.00
N ALA A 14 38.14 5.12 11.68
CA ALA A 14 36.89 4.38 11.54
C ALA A 14 36.07 4.86 10.33
N ALA A 15 35.96 3.96 9.36
CA ALA A 15 35.31 4.11 8.08
C ALA A 15 33.87 4.67 8.18
N CYS A 16 33.61 5.79 7.51
CA CYS A 16 32.26 6.16 7.10
C CYS A 16 31.85 5.32 5.89
N GLY A 17 31.57 4.04 6.11
CA GLY A 17 30.72 3.25 5.22
C GLY A 17 29.27 3.70 5.41
N GLY A 18 28.91 4.81 4.76
CA GLY A 18 27.58 5.42 4.84
C GLY A 18 26.50 4.48 4.33
N LYS A 19 25.88 3.75 5.26
CA LYS A 19 24.58 3.11 5.07
C LYS A 19 23.66 3.67 6.15
N SER A 20 22.54 4.23 5.70
CA SER A 20 21.28 4.42 6.44
C SER A 20 20.99 5.81 7.02
N ASP A 21 20.68 6.78 6.17
CA ASP A 21 20.01 8.04 6.59
C ASP A 21 18.61 8.25 5.96
N THR A 22 18.04 7.23 5.31
CA THR A 22 16.67 7.36 4.77
C THR A 22 15.59 7.12 5.82
N ALA A 23 15.90 6.40 6.91
CA ALA A 23 14.93 6.10 7.97
C ALA A 23 14.72 7.28 8.93
N ALA A 24 15.78 8.04 9.24
CA ALA A 24 15.69 9.23 10.10
C ALA A 24 14.90 10.36 9.44
N SER A 25 15.02 10.50 8.11
CA SER A 25 14.37 11.58 7.34
C SER A 25 12.83 11.46 7.25
N GLN A 26 12.23 10.30 7.56
CA GLN A 26 10.77 10.13 7.51
C GLN A 26 10.08 10.47 8.83
N ALA A 27 10.76 10.32 9.98
CA ALA A 27 10.19 10.59 11.30
C ALA A 27 9.83 12.08 11.51
N ASP A 28 10.58 13.00 10.89
CA ASP A 28 10.39 14.45 11.01
C ASP A 28 9.17 14.99 10.23
N THR A 29 8.55 14.18 9.38
CA THR A 29 7.42 14.61 8.53
C THR A 29 6.04 14.42 9.18
N GLY A 30 5.97 13.78 10.36
CA GLY A 30 4.70 13.39 10.99
C GLY A 30 3.90 12.33 10.22
N LEU A 31 4.47 11.75 9.17
CA LEU A 31 3.86 10.67 8.38
C LEU A 31 4.06 9.32 9.09
N PRO A 32 3.12 8.36 8.93
CA PRO A 32 3.30 7.01 9.45
C PRO A 32 4.61 6.39 8.93
N PRO A 33 5.39 5.72 9.78
CA PRO A 33 6.62 5.06 9.34
C PRO A 33 6.30 3.83 8.48
N LYS A 34 7.25 3.41 7.64
CA LYS A 34 7.11 2.19 6.84
C LYS A 34 6.95 0.97 7.76
N PRO A 35 5.82 0.24 7.72
CA PRO A 35 5.66 -0.96 8.51
C PRO A 35 6.44 -2.13 7.89
N SER A 36 6.96 -3.00 8.73
CA SER A 36 7.17 -4.39 8.34
C SER A 36 5.79 -5.05 8.21
N PHE A 37 5.54 -5.75 7.11
CA PHE A 37 4.32 -6.54 6.95
C PHE A 37 4.64 -7.88 6.31
N LYS A 38 3.81 -8.87 6.60
CA LYS A 38 3.91 -10.20 6.02
C LYS A 38 2.60 -10.53 5.30
N VAL A 39 2.70 -10.84 4.02
CA VAL A 39 1.61 -11.41 3.24
C VAL A 39 1.34 -12.83 3.73
N LYS A 40 0.06 -13.09 4.00
CA LYS A 40 -0.49 -14.40 4.33
C LYS A 40 -0.65 -15.20 3.05
N PHE A 41 -1.61 -14.80 2.23
CA PHE A 41 -1.96 -15.43 0.95
C PHE A 41 -2.54 -14.38 -0.01
N ILE A 42 -2.48 -14.65 -1.31
CA ILE A 42 -3.24 -13.92 -2.32
C ILE A 42 -4.16 -14.92 -2.99
N ASP A 43 -5.36 -15.05 -2.44
CA ASP A 43 -6.37 -16.03 -2.88
C ASP A 43 -7.76 -15.39 -2.85
N SER A 44 -8.79 -16.14 -3.26
CA SER A 44 -10.17 -15.66 -3.34
C SER A 44 -10.76 -15.20 -2.01
N THR A 45 -10.18 -15.60 -0.86
CA THR A 45 -10.63 -15.14 0.47
C THR A 45 -10.39 -13.64 0.68
N VAL A 46 -9.59 -12.99 -0.18
CA VAL A 46 -9.40 -11.53 -0.17
C VAL A 46 -10.73 -10.76 -0.23
N THR A 47 -11.77 -11.32 -0.84
CA THR A 47 -13.10 -10.70 -0.96
C THR A 47 -14.02 -10.95 0.24
N GLN A 48 -13.61 -11.81 1.19
CA GLN A 48 -14.46 -12.26 2.29
C GLN A 48 -14.84 -11.10 3.22
N GLY A 49 -16.16 -10.90 3.39
CA GLY A 49 -16.72 -9.88 4.27
C GLY A 49 -16.56 -8.45 3.77
N LEU A 50 -16.18 -8.26 2.50
CA LEU A 50 -16.21 -6.95 1.84
C LEU A 50 -17.65 -6.66 1.36
N PRO A 51 -18.09 -5.39 1.40
CA PRO A 51 -19.41 -4.96 0.92
C PRO A 51 -19.41 -4.91 -0.62
N LEU A 52 -19.49 -6.08 -1.24
CA LEU A 52 -19.38 -6.28 -2.69
C LEU A 52 -20.67 -6.86 -3.27
N GLY A 53 -21.07 -6.34 -4.43
CA GLY A 53 -22.16 -6.90 -5.21
C GLY A 53 -21.82 -8.25 -5.85
N LYS A 54 -22.74 -8.77 -6.65
CA LYS A 54 -22.52 -10.01 -7.41
C LYS A 54 -21.35 -9.86 -8.37
N ALA A 55 -20.47 -10.85 -8.40
CA ALA A 55 -19.36 -10.91 -9.36
C ALA A 55 -19.87 -11.00 -10.81
N SER A 56 -19.25 -10.22 -11.70
CA SER A 56 -19.23 -10.48 -13.14
C SER A 56 -17.92 -11.16 -13.50
N GLU A 57 -17.96 -12.13 -14.40
CA GLU A 57 -16.79 -12.87 -14.86
C GLU A 57 -16.46 -12.54 -16.31
N ASP A 58 -15.18 -12.28 -16.58
CA ASP A 58 -14.64 -12.16 -17.93
C ASP A 58 -13.16 -12.62 -17.97
N LYS A 59 -12.44 -12.22 -19.03
CA LYS A 59 -11.01 -12.47 -19.17
C LYS A 59 -10.25 -11.19 -19.44
N THR A 60 -9.05 -11.09 -18.88
CA THR A 60 -8.06 -10.07 -19.26
C THR A 60 -7.57 -10.29 -20.70
N ASN A 61 -6.87 -9.29 -21.25
CA ASN A 61 -6.32 -9.36 -22.61
C ASN A 61 -5.32 -10.51 -22.80
N ASP A 62 -4.61 -10.91 -21.75
CA ASP A 62 -3.70 -12.06 -21.71
C ASP A 62 -4.41 -13.38 -21.33
N GLY A 63 -5.74 -13.38 -21.31
CA GLY A 63 -6.56 -14.58 -21.18
C GLY A 63 -6.74 -15.09 -19.75
N LYS A 64 -6.33 -14.33 -18.73
CA LYS A 64 -6.53 -14.70 -17.32
C LYS A 64 -7.98 -14.50 -16.94
N LYS A 65 -8.51 -15.39 -16.12
CA LYS A 65 -9.82 -15.20 -15.50
C LYS A 65 -9.81 -13.95 -14.63
N ARG A 66 -10.84 -13.11 -14.77
CA ARG A 66 -11.09 -11.95 -13.93
C ARG A 66 -12.51 -11.99 -13.39
N LEU A 67 -12.64 -11.77 -12.09
CA LEU A 67 -13.91 -11.52 -11.44
C LEU A 67 -13.93 -10.06 -10.99
N SER A 68 -14.92 -9.30 -11.46
CA SER A 68 -15.12 -7.90 -11.10
C SER A 68 -16.37 -7.76 -10.23
N TYR A 69 -16.24 -6.96 -9.17
CA TYR A 69 -17.26 -6.75 -8.15
C TYR A 69 -17.54 -5.25 -8.04
N ALA A 70 -18.79 -4.84 -8.19
CA ALA A 70 -19.21 -3.49 -7.82
C ALA A 70 -19.11 -3.33 -6.30
N ILE A 71 -18.61 -2.18 -5.84
CA ILE A 71 -18.60 -1.86 -4.40
C ILE A 71 -20.01 -1.38 -4.03
N GLU A 72 -20.62 -2.04 -3.04
CA GLU A 72 -21.99 -1.72 -2.65
C GLU A 72 -22.11 -0.27 -2.19
N GLY A 73 -23.22 0.38 -2.55
CA GLY A 73 -23.49 1.78 -2.18
C GLY A 73 -22.57 2.80 -2.86
N MET A 74 -21.87 2.41 -3.93
CA MET A 74 -21.05 3.30 -4.75
C MET A 74 -21.48 3.20 -6.23
N ASP A 75 -21.05 4.16 -7.04
CA ASP A 75 -21.28 4.12 -8.48
C ASP A 75 -20.46 3.01 -9.17
N ALA A 76 -20.74 2.79 -10.46
CA ALA A 76 -20.14 1.71 -11.24
C ALA A 76 -18.63 1.89 -11.52
N GLN A 77 -18.03 3.05 -11.25
CA GLN A 77 -16.57 3.24 -11.39
C GLN A 77 -15.81 2.65 -10.20
N ASN A 78 -16.51 2.36 -9.10
CA ASN A 78 -15.96 1.82 -7.87
C ASN A 78 -16.07 0.29 -7.87
N VAL A 79 -14.95 -0.36 -8.17
CA VAL A 79 -14.90 -1.80 -8.41
C VAL A 79 -13.72 -2.43 -7.70
N LEU A 80 -13.87 -3.70 -7.34
CA LEU A 80 -12.79 -4.58 -6.95
C LEU A 80 -12.70 -5.71 -7.98
N GLU A 81 -11.48 -6.07 -8.35
CA GLU A 81 -11.19 -7.12 -9.30
C GLU A 81 -10.22 -8.12 -8.69
N VAL A 82 -10.47 -9.40 -8.92
CA VAL A 82 -9.50 -10.48 -8.64
C VAL A 82 -9.18 -11.19 -9.95
N ILE A 83 -7.89 -11.37 -10.21
CA ILE A 83 -7.36 -11.88 -11.46
C ILE A 83 -6.47 -13.06 -11.16
N GLY A 84 -6.72 -14.18 -11.83
CA GLY A 84 -5.96 -15.41 -11.69
C GLY A 84 -6.78 -16.63 -12.10
N ASN A 85 -6.11 -17.62 -12.67
CA ASN A 85 -6.78 -18.83 -13.13
C ASN A 85 -7.10 -19.83 -12.00
N ARG A 86 -6.53 -19.61 -10.81
CA ARG A 86 -6.69 -20.48 -9.64
C ARG A 86 -7.16 -19.63 -8.44
N PRO A 87 -8.29 -19.97 -7.81
CA PRO A 87 -8.79 -19.20 -6.67
C PRO A 87 -7.84 -19.23 -5.47
N GLU A 88 -7.07 -20.30 -5.28
CA GLU A 88 -6.07 -20.45 -4.23
C GLU A 88 -4.74 -19.72 -4.50
N ASP A 89 -4.56 -19.15 -5.69
CA ASP A 89 -3.31 -18.52 -6.10
C ASP A 89 -3.57 -17.40 -7.13
N LEU A 90 -4.18 -16.31 -6.67
CA LEU A 90 -4.46 -15.14 -7.49
C LEU A 90 -3.18 -14.43 -7.92
N GLU A 91 -3.18 -13.89 -9.13
CA GLU A 91 -2.06 -13.12 -9.69
C GLU A 91 -2.11 -11.66 -9.24
N VAL A 92 -3.32 -11.07 -9.29
CA VAL A 92 -3.56 -9.67 -8.94
C VAL A 92 -4.90 -9.54 -8.24
N VAL A 93 -4.94 -8.69 -7.21
CA VAL A 93 -6.16 -8.06 -6.70
C VAL A 93 -6.04 -6.58 -7.02
N SER A 94 -7.02 -5.99 -7.69
CA SER A 94 -7.00 -4.58 -8.06
C SER A 94 -8.34 -3.93 -7.82
N GLY A 95 -8.39 -2.62 -7.91
CA GLY A 95 -9.67 -1.93 -7.87
C GLY A 95 -9.53 -0.43 -7.85
N ARG A 96 -10.69 0.21 -7.83
CA ARG A 96 -10.85 1.64 -7.61
C ARG A 96 -11.89 1.84 -6.54
N CYS A 97 -11.56 2.64 -5.54
CA CYS A 97 -12.55 3.17 -4.61
C CYS A 97 -12.26 4.64 -4.38
N MET A 98 -13.20 5.52 -4.71
CA MET A 98 -13.09 6.95 -4.47
C MET A 98 -14.43 7.51 -4.05
N GLN A 99 -14.47 8.11 -2.86
CA GLN A 99 -15.64 8.83 -2.39
C GLN A 99 -15.61 10.26 -2.94
N THR A 100 -16.80 10.75 -3.27
CA THR A 100 -17.02 12.15 -3.62
C THR A 100 -17.90 12.83 -2.58
N ASP A 101 -17.84 14.16 -2.53
CA ASP A 101 -18.85 14.98 -1.89
C ASP A 101 -20.17 14.98 -2.70
N GLY A 102 -21.18 15.69 -2.20
CA GLY A 102 -22.48 15.84 -2.86
C GLY A 102 -22.45 16.66 -4.17
N GLN A 103 -21.30 17.20 -4.56
CA GLN A 103 -21.06 17.97 -5.79
C GLN A 103 -20.17 17.21 -6.79
N GLY A 104 -19.74 15.99 -6.45
CA GLY A 104 -18.86 15.15 -7.29
C GLY A 104 -17.37 15.41 -7.09
N GLY A 105 -16.98 16.29 -6.15
CA GLY A 105 -15.59 16.53 -5.78
C GLY A 105 -15.02 15.34 -5.01
N LYS A 106 -13.83 14.84 -5.38
CA LYS A 106 -13.16 13.75 -4.65
C LYS A 106 -12.77 14.21 -3.24
N ILE A 107 -13.06 13.40 -2.23
CA ILE A 107 -12.77 13.71 -0.82
C ILE A 107 -11.69 12.81 -0.21
N GLY A 108 -11.07 11.95 -1.02
CA GLY A 108 -10.12 10.94 -0.54
C GLY A 108 -10.78 9.89 0.34
N TRP A 109 -10.00 9.29 1.24
CA TRP A 109 -10.41 8.19 2.11
C TRP A 109 -10.42 8.66 3.56
N THR A 110 -11.53 9.29 3.95
CA THR A 110 -11.74 9.78 5.31
C THR A 110 -11.63 8.63 6.33
N ARG A 111 -11.36 8.97 7.61
CA ARG A 111 -11.17 7.97 8.68
C ARG A 111 -12.36 6.99 8.79
N ASP A 112 -13.57 7.52 8.68
CA ASP A 112 -14.82 6.74 8.75
C ASP A 112 -15.40 6.46 7.35
N GLY A 113 -14.59 6.65 6.30
CA GLY A 113 -15.01 6.51 4.91
C GLY A 113 -15.13 5.06 4.48
N ARG A 114 -16.10 4.78 3.61
CA ARG A 114 -16.35 3.46 3.01
C ARG A 114 -15.11 2.91 2.31
N CYS A 115 -14.37 3.75 1.56
CA CYS A 115 -13.20 3.28 0.83
C CYS A 115 -12.04 2.87 1.75
N ARG A 116 -11.81 3.64 2.82
CA ARG A 116 -10.81 3.26 3.83
C ARG A 116 -11.20 1.96 4.51
N ALA A 117 -12.47 1.82 4.92
CA ALA A 117 -12.95 0.61 5.59
C ALA A 117 -12.85 -0.63 4.69
N LEU A 118 -13.25 -0.51 3.42
CA LEU A 118 -13.12 -1.59 2.44
C LEU A 118 -11.66 -1.98 2.24
N PHE A 119 -10.77 -1.01 2.04
CA PHE A 119 -9.35 -1.30 1.84
C PHE A 119 -8.68 -1.87 3.09
N ALA A 120 -9.00 -1.36 4.29
CA ALA A 120 -8.52 -1.92 5.55
C ALA A 120 -8.89 -3.39 5.70
N LYS A 121 -10.15 -3.73 5.39
CA LYS A 121 -10.62 -5.12 5.45
C LYS A 121 -9.94 -6.01 4.39
N LEU A 122 -9.75 -5.48 3.18
CA LEU A 122 -9.00 -6.17 2.12
C LEU A 122 -7.57 -6.48 2.57
N VAL A 123 -6.86 -5.49 3.13
CA VAL A 123 -5.49 -5.66 3.63
C VAL A 123 -5.46 -6.65 4.79
N ALA A 124 -6.44 -6.63 5.69
CA ALA A 124 -6.55 -7.60 6.79
C ALA A 124 -6.70 -9.05 6.33
N ASN A 125 -7.36 -9.27 5.19
CA ASN A 125 -7.51 -10.58 4.59
C ASN A 125 -6.17 -11.11 4.03
N VAL A 126 -5.26 -10.23 3.60
CA VAL A 126 -4.02 -10.65 2.88
C VAL A 126 -2.72 -10.45 3.65
N ALA A 127 -2.70 -9.61 4.68
CA ALA A 127 -1.47 -9.25 5.39
C ALA A 127 -1.65 -9.21 6.91
N ASP A 128 -0.55 -9.43 7.62
CA ASP A 128 -0.40 -9.10 9.04
C ASP A 128 -0.21 -7.58 9.23
N ASP A 129 -0.43 -7.07 10.45
CA ASP A 129 -0.32 -5.63 10.79
C ASP A 129 -1.13 -4.71 9.85
N ALA A 130 -2.30 -5.20 9.40
CA ALA A 130 -3.09 -4.56 8.36
C ALA A 130 -3.43 -3.09 8.64
N ASP A 131 -3.79 -2.75 9.88
CA ASP A 131 -4.12 -1.36 10.25
C ASP A 131 -2.94 -0.41 10.01
N LYS A 132 -1.73 -0.82 10.40
CA LYS A 132 -0.51 -0.01 10.17
C LYS A 132 -0.20 0.12 8.69
N LEU A 133 -0.36 -0.98 7.93
CA LEU A 133 -0.12 -1.00 6.49
C LEU A 133 -1.12 -0.13 5.73
N THR A 134 -2.39 -0.20 6.09
CA THR A 134 -3.44 0.65 5.53
C THR A 134 -3.18 2.12 5.83
N ASP A 135 -2.94 2.47 7.09
CA ASP A 135 -2.68 3.86 7.48
C ASP A 135 -1.46 4.44 6.75
N TYR A 136 -0.40 3.64 6.66
CA TYR A 136 0.79 3.98 5.90
C TYR A 136 0.48 4.26 4.42
N LEU A 137 -0.21 3.35 3.72
CA LEU A 137 -0.51 3.52 2.31
C LEU A 137 -1.44 4.71 2.05
N VAL A 138 -2.51 4.85 2.82
CA VAL A 138 -3.52 5.91 2.63
C VAL A 138 -2.92 7.30 2.81
N VAL A 139 -2.07 7.47 3.83
CA VAL A 139 -1.43 8.77 4.08
C VAL A 139 -0.39 9.07 3.01
N HIS A 140 0.46 8.10 2.65
CA HIS A 140 1.53 8.32 1.68
C HIS A 140 1.03 8.50 0.25
N ALA A 141 -0.10 7.88 -0.11
CA ALA A 141 -0.79 8.06 -1.40
C ALA A 141 -1.58 9.37 -1.51
N GLY A 142 -1.67 10.18 -0.43
CA GLY A 142 -2.42 11.43 -0.46
C GLY A 142 -3.93 11.23 -0.44
N LEU A 143 -4.43 10.14 0.15
CA LEU A 143 -5.85 9.91 0.34
C LEU A 143 -6.35 10.40 1.70
N LEU A 144 -5.45 10.61 2.66
CA LEU A 144 -5.76 11.25 3.93
C LEU A 144 -4.56 12.05 4.50
N PRO A 145 -4.65 13.39 4.58
CA PRO A 145 -5.65 14.24 3.92
C PRO A 145 -5.58 14.08 2.39
N TYR A 146 -6.70 14.38 1.71
CA TYR A 146 -6.75 14.25 0.25
C TYR A 146 -5.84 15.26 -0.45
N GLN A 147 -5.03 14.78 -1.39
CA GLN A 147 -4.09 15.55 -2.20
C GLN A 147 -4.20 15.11 -3.66
N ALA A 148 -4.98 15.82 -4.45
CA ALA A 148 -5.19 15.51 -5.86
C ALA A 148 -3.87 15.50 -6.65
N GLY A 149 -3.68 14.52 -7.54
CA GLY A 149 -2.50 14.41 -8.39
C GLY A 149 -1.23 13.96 -7.66
N ARG A 150 -1.32 13.58 -6.38
CA ARG A 150 -0.20 12.97 -5.67
C ARG A 150 0.13 11.63 -6.31
N SER A 151 1.42 11.42 -6.56
CA SER A 151 1.94 10.17 -7.10
C SER A 151 1.56 9.00 -6.20
N GLY A 152 1.27 7.86 -6.84
CA GLY A 152 1.00 6.62 -6.13
C GLY A 152 2.15 6.18 -5.23
N TYR A 153 1.81 5.39 -4.23
CA TYR A 153 2.74 4.87 -3.26
C TYR A 153 2.62 3.35 -3.16
N ALA A 154 3.76 2.68 -2.98
CA ALA A 154 3.82 1.23 -2.89
C ALA A 154 4.57 0.75 -1.65
N ALA A 155 3.94 -0.18 -0.92
CA ALA A 155 4.58 -0.97 0.12
C ALA A 155 5.05 -2.30 -0.49
N VAL A 156 6.35 -2.59 -0.35
CA VAL A 156 6.98 -3.77 -0.94
C VAL A 156 7.57 -4.66 0.14
N GLN A 157 7.15 -5.94 0.16
CA GLN A 157 7.70 -6.96 1.03
C GLN A 157 8.68 -7.85 0.26
N ASN A 158 9.94 -7.89 0.72
CA ASN A 158 11.02 -8.75 0.21
C ASN A 158 11.19 -8.71 -1.32
N GLY A 159 10.81 -7.60 -1.97
CA GLY A 159 10.83 -7.46 -3.42
C GLY A 159 9.79 -8.29 -4.19
N ARG A 160 9.00 -9.12 -3.52
CA ARG A 160 8.07 -10.09 -4.13
C ARG A 160 6.64 -9.62 -4.15
N TYR A 161 6.15 -9.04 -3.05
CA TYR A 161 4.76 -8.62 -2.93
C TYR A 161 4.68 -7.11 -2.90
N ILE A 162 3.78 -6.56 -3.70
CA ILE A 162 3.62 -5.12 -3.90
C ILE A 162 2.16 -4.79 -3.62
N LEU A 163 1.93 -3.93 -2.63
CA LEU A 163 0.65 -3.30 -2.36
C LEU A 163 0.78 -1.81 -2.70
N GLU A 164 -0.01 -1.35 -3.66
CA GLU A 164 0.08 -0.04 -4.29
C GLU A 164 -1.25 0.69 -4.16
N LEU A 165 -1.19 2.00 -3.98
CA LEU A 165 -2.34 2.88 -3.82
C LEU A 165 -2.02 4.27 -4.38
N ASP A 166 -2.96 4.92 -5.05
CA ASP A 166 -2.80 6.30 -5.54
C ASP A 166 -3.88 7.27 -5.07
N SER A 167 -3.67 8.56 -5.36
CA SER A 167 -4.60 9.63 -4.99
C SER A 167 -5.93 9.58 -5.74
N ASP A 168 -6.07 8.78 -6.78
CA ASP A 168 -7.33 8.56 -7.49
C ASP A 168 -8.11 7.35 -6.94
N GLY A 169 -7.58 6.70 -5.90
CA GLY A 169 -8.20 5.59 -5.22
C GLY A 169 -8.01 4.26 -5.96
N LEU A 170 -7.09 4.21 -6.93
CA LEU A 170 -6.68 2.97 -7.54
C LEU A 170 -5.76 2.21 -6.59
N PHE A 171 -6.01 0.92 -6.44
CA PHE A 171 -5.17 0.05 -5.63
C PHE A 171 -4.85 -1.26 -6.34
N PHE A 172 -3.68 -1.80 -6.04
CA PHE A 172 -3.21 -3.08 -6.57
C PHE A 172 -2.48 -3.85 -5.48
N PHE A 173 -2.78 -5.14 -5.40
CA PHE A 173 -2.00 -6.10 -4.65
C PHE A 173 -1.57 -7.21 -5.61
N ARG A 174 -0.27 -7.33 -5.81
CA ARG A 174 0.29 -8.22 -6.84
C ARG A 174 1.61 -8.82 -6.43
N ARG A 175 1.93 -9.93 -7.09
CA ARG A 175 3.29 -10.48 -7.11
C ARG A 175 4.12 -9.71 -8.13
N ARG A 176 5.39 -9.48 -7.82
CA ARG A 176 6.37 -9.06 -8.81
C ARG A 176 6.63 -10.26 -9.71
N ASN A 177 6.29 -10.14 -10.99
CA ASN A 177 6.72 -11.12 -11.98
C ASN A 177 8.25 -11.05 -12.03
N ILE A 178 8.89 -12.18 -11.71
CA ILE A 178 10.34 -12.37 -11.81
C ILE A 178 10.62 -12.92 -13.21
#